data_AF-A0A431U8T3-F1
#
_entry.id   AF-A0A431U8T3-F1
#
_cell.length_a   1.000
_cell.length_b   1.000
_cell.length_c   1.000
_cell.angle_alpha   90.00
_cell.angle_beta   90.00
_cell.angle_gamma   90.00
#
_symmetry.space_group_name_H-M   'P 1'
#
loop_
_entity.id
_entity.type
_entity.pdbx_description
1 polymer ?
#
loop_
_entity_poly.entity_id
_entity_poly.type
_entity_poly.pdbx_seq_one_letter_code
_entity_poly.pdbx_strand_id
1 'polypeptide(L)'
;MATSTNSEATIQALVSGLSGAIVLTLVHQAAKELTPDAPRMDVLGVRGLRKLLAAAKAPQPDAQTAYDITMAGDLLTNGLYYSLVGSGPDAWWRGAALGVAAGVGGVVLPGPLGLGDGPSNRTPQTQLMTVAWYTLGGLVAAGVSRWWSRLAK
;
A
#
# COMPACT_ATOMS: atom_id res chain seq x y z
N MET A 1 24.03 25.68 -1.61
CA MET A 1 23.81 24.87 -2.82
C MET A 1 23.61 23.36 -2.55
N ALA A 2 23.53 22.91 -1.28
CA ALA A 2 23.31 21.49 -0.91
C ALA A 2 21.86 21.15 -0.52
N THR A 3 20.97 22.14 -0.42
CA THR A 3 19.57 21.96 -0.02
C THR A 3 18.63 21.64 -1.17
N SER A 4 18.95 22.05 -2.41
CA SER A 4 18.10 21.83 -3.58
C SER A 4 18.03 20.35 -4.00
N THR A 5 19.17 19.65 -3.99
CA THR A 5 19.27 18.23 -4.37
C THR A 5 18.57 17.30 -3.39
N ASN A 6 18.60 17.60 -2.10
CA ASN A 6 17.94 16.80 -1.07
C ASN A 6 16.40 16.92 -1.13
N SER A 7 15.89 18.13 -1.36
CA SER A 7 14.45 18.35 -1.53
C SER A 7 13.91 17.68 -2.79
N GLU A 8 14.64 17.75 -3.90
CA GLU A 8 14.23 17.12 -5.16
C GLU A 8 14.19 15.59 -5.05
N ALA A 9 15.20 14.97 -4.44
CA ALA A 9 15.20 13.53 -4.18
C ALA A 9 14.05 13.10 -3.26
N THR A 10 13.71 13.93 -2.27
CA THR A 10 12.57 13.67 -1.37
C THR A 10 11.24 13.76 -2.10
N ILE A 11 11.04 14.80 -2.93
CA ILE A 11 9.82 14.96 -3.74
C ILE A 11 9.70 13.78 -4.72
N GLN A 12 10.79 13.42 -5.39
CA GLN A 12 10.83 12.27 -6.28
C GLN A 12 10.40 10.99 -5.54
N ALA A 13 10.96 10.72 -4.37
CA ALA A 13 10.63 9.55 -3.57
C ALA A 13 9.13 9.54 -3.19
N LEU A 14 8.60 10.65 -2.71
CA LEU A 14 7.19 10.79 -2.34
C LEU A 14 6.25 10.59 -3.54
N VAL A 15 6.54 11.21 -4.69
CA VAL A 15 5.73 11.07 -5.92
C VAL A 15 5.77 9.64 -6.44
N SER A 16 6.94 9.01 -6.42
CA SER A 16 7.12 7.61 -6.82
C SER A 16 6.30 6.68 -5.92
N GLY A 17 6.39 6.88 -4.60
CA GLY A 17 5.65 6.10 -3.62
C GLY A 17 4.14 6.25 -3.76
N LEU A 18 3.66 7.50 -3.88
CA LEU A 18 2.25 7.80 -4.07
C LEU A 18 1.70 7.16 -5.36
N SER A 19 2.47 7.17 -6.45
CA SER A 19 2.07 6.54 -7.70
C SER A 19 1.87 5.02 -7.54
N GLY A 20 2.78 4.35 -6.84
CA GLY A 20 2.64 2.93 -6.49
C GLY A 20 1.42 2.65 -5.61
N ALA A 21 1.15 3.52 -4.63
CA ALA A 21 0.00 3.42 -3.76
C ALA A 21 -1.33 3.62 -4.51
N ILE A 22 -1.42 4.61 -5.40
CA ILE A 22 -2.60 4.84 -6.24
C ILE A 22 -2.90 3.61 -7.09
N VAL A 23 -1.89 3.07 -7.79
CA VAL A 23 -2.10 1.87 -8.62
C VAL A 23 -2.53 0.68 -7.75
N LEU A 24 -1.88 0.46 -6.61
CA LEU A 24 -2.26 -0.58 -5.66
C LEU A 24 -3.73 -0.46 -5.24
N THR A 25 -4.18 0.73 -4.88
CA THR A 25 -5.56 0.99 -4.46
C THR A 25 -6.54 0.76 -5.61
N LEU A 26 -6.28 1.30 -6.80
CA LEU A 26 -7.14 1.14 -7.97
C LEU A 26 -7.30 -0.33 -8.36
N VAL A 27 -6.21 -1.08 -8.33
CA VAL A 27 -6.19 -2.50 -8.65
C VAL A 27 -7.02 -3.30 -7.65
N HIS A 28 -6.93 -3.02 -6.35
CA HIS A 28 -7.79 -3.65 -5.35
C HIS A 28 -9.27 -3.32 -5.56
N GLN A 29 -9.60 -2.06 -5.86
CA GLN A 29 -10.98 -1.65 -6.11
C GLN A 29 -11.55 -2.34 -7.36
N ALA A 30 -10.79 -2.36 -8.45
CA ALA A 30 -11.18 -3.05 -9.68
C ALA A 30 -11.34 -4.56 -9.46
N ALA A 31 -10.37 -5.21 -8.79
CA ALA A 31 -10.43 -6.64 -8.52
C ALA A 31 -11.69 -7.02 -7.71
N LYS A 32 -12.06 -6.20 -6.72
CA LYS A 32 -13.27 -6.39 -5.90
C LYS A 32 -14.56 -6.42 -6.73
N GLU A 33 -14.62 -5.66 -7.82
CA GLU A 33 -15.77 -5.64 -8.73
C GLU A 33 -15.76 -6.79 -9.74
N LEU A 34 -14.57 -7.31 -10.05
CA LEU A 34 -14.39 -8.33 -11.10
C LEU A 34 -14.42 -9.77 -10.59
N THR A 35 -14.09 -10.02 -9.31
CA THR A 35 -14.09 -11.39 -8.77
C THR A 35 -14.44 -11.45 -7.28
N PRO A 36 -15.27 -12.42 -6.86
CA PRO A 36 -15.59 -12.64 -5.44
C PRO A 36 -14.38 -13.12 -4.60
N ASP A 37 -13.33 -13.64 -5.26
CA ASP A 37 -12.10 -14.10 -4.61
C ASP A 37 -11.11 -12.98 -4.33
N ALA A 38 -11.43 -11.74 -4.74
CA ALA A 38 -10.58 -10.59 -4.52
C ALA A 38 -10.29 -10.35 -3.03
N PRO A 39 -9.04 -10.02 -2.68
CA PRO A 39 -8.70 -9.59 -1.34
C PRO A 39 -9.53 -8.38 -0.90
N ARG A 40 -10.22 -8.51 0.23
CA ARG A 40 -11.07 -7.46 0.82
C ARG A 40 -10.28 -6.58 1.79
N MET A 41 -9.31 -5.86 1.24
CA MET A 41 -8.44 -4.94 2.00
C MET A 41 -9.23 -3.77 2.62
N ASP A 42 -10.33 -3.37 1.99
CA ASP A 42 -11.29 -2.41 2.51
C ASP A 42 -11.86 -2.84 3.87
N VAL A 43 -12.28 -4.11 3.98
CA VAL A 43 -12.81 -4.68 5.21
C VAL A 43 -11.73 -4.79 6.28
N LEU A 44 -10.51 -5.20 5.90
CA LEU A 44 -9.38 -5.29 6.84
C LEU A 44 -9.03 -3.93 7.44
N GLY A 45 -8.93 -2.91 6.59
CA GLY A 45 -8.57 -1.58 7.04
C GLY A 45 -9.61 -1.00 8.00
N VAL A 46 -10.91 -1.15 7.71
CA VAL A 46 -11.98 -0.70 8.62
C VAL A 46 -11.94 -1.45 9.95
N ARG A 47 -11.70 -2.77 9.94
CA ARG A 47 -11.52 -3.55 11.19
C ARG A 47 -10.31 -3.07 11.98
N GLY A 48 -9.20 -2.80 11.30
CA GLY A 48 -7.97 -2.26 11.90
C GLY A 48 -8.22 -0.90 12.56
N LEU A 49 -8.82 0.04 11.83
CA LEU A 49 -9.17 1.36 12.34
C LEU A 49 -10.07 1.27 13.58
N ARG A 50 -11.16 0.50 13.51
CA ARG A 50 -12.10 0.33 14.63
C ARG A 50 -11.41 -0.25 15.86
N LYS A 51 -10.51 -1.23 15.66
CA LYS A 51 -9.72 -1.83 16.74
C LYS A 51 -8.78 -0.81 17.39
N LEU A 52 -8.09 0.01 16.59
CA LEU A 52 -7.21 1.08 17.10
C LEU A 52 -8.00 2.12 17.90
N LEU A 53 -9.14 2.58 17.38
CA LEU A 53 -10.01 3.53 18.07
C LEU A 53 -10.57 2.95 19.38
N ALA A 54 -10.93 1.67 19.38
CA ALA A 54 -11.39 0.99 20.59
C ALA A 54 -10.28 0.91 21.66
N ALA A 55 -9.05 0.57 21.25
CA ALA A 55 -7.89 0.56 22.15
C ALA A 55 -7.58 1.95 22.72
N ALA A 56 -7.78 3.00 21.92
CA ALA A 56 -7.62 4.39 22.32
C ALA A 56 -8.82 4.97 23.09
N LYS A 57 -9.89 4.20 23.30
CA LYS A 57 -11.18 4.68 23.86
C LYS A 57 -11.75 5.89 23.11
N ALA A 58 -11.48 5.99 21.82
CA ALA A 58 -11.96 7.04 20.95
C ALA A 58 -13.36 6.72 20.38
N PRO A 59 -14.16 7.75 20.02
CA PRO A 59 -15.44 7.54 19.35
C PRO A 59 -15.29 6.73 18.06
N GLN A 60 -16.27 5.86 17.79
CA GLN A 60 -16.30 5.07 16.57
C GLN A 60 -17.04 5.85 15.48
N PRO A 61 -16.43 6.10 14.32
CA PRO A 61 -17.12 6.72 13.19
C PRO A 61 -18.19 5.78 12.62
N ASP A 62 -19.15 6.36 11.90
CA ASP A 62 -20.09 5.59 11.09
C ASP A 62 -19.36 4.79 9.98
N ALA A 63 -20.10 3.92 9.28
CA ALA A 63 -19.52 3.03 8.29
C ALA A 63 -18.85 3.77 7.11
N GLN A 64 -19.45 4.85 6.62
CA GLN A 64 -18.92 5.61 5.49
C GLN A 64 -17.68 6.38 5.91
N THR A 65 -17.76 7.10 7.02
CA THR A 65 -16.63 7.85 7.57
C THR A 65 -15.45 6.91 7.89
N ALA A 66 -15.71 5.73 8.46
CA ALA A 66 -14.67 4.74 8.73
C ALA A 66 -13.97 4.25 7.44
N TYR A 67 -14.75 4.02 6.38
CA TYR A 67 -14.24 3.61 5.09
C TYR A 67 -13.35 4.70 4.46
N ASP A 68 -13.80 5.95 4.47
CA ASP A 68 -13.08 7.08 3.89
C ASP A 68 -11.76 7.35 4.63
N ILE A 69 -11.79 7.33 5.97
CA ILE A 69 -10.56 7.44 6.80
C ILE A 69 -9.60 6.31 6.46
N THR A 70 -10.11 5.09 6.31
CA THR A 70 -9.28 3.92 5.98
C THR A 70 -8.64 4.06 4.60
N MET A 71 -9.38 4.49 3.58
CA MET A 71 -8.85 4.69 2.23
C MET A 71 -7.79 5.80 2.19
N ALA A 72 -8.01 6.91 2.89
CA ALA A 72 -7.03 7.97 3.01
C ALA A 72 -5.76 7.48 3.75
N GLY A 73 -5.95 6.74 4.84
CA GLY A 73 -4.87 6.15 5.63
C GLY A 73 -4.05 5.12 4.85
N ASP A 74 -4.72 4.28 4.05
CA ASP A 74 -4.09 3.29 3.17
C ASP A 74 -3.25 3.97 2.08
N LEU A 75 -3.79 4.98 1.40
CA LEU A 75 -3.06 5.74 0.39
C LEU A 75 -1.83 6.44 0.96
N LEU A 76 -1.99 7.07 2.14
CA LEU A 76 -0.90 7.74 2.82
C LEU A 76 0.18 6.75 3.27
N THR A 77 -0.22 5.67 3.93
CA THR A 77 0.69 4.68 4.51
C THR A 77 1.44 3.92 3.41
N ASN A 78 0.75 3.46 2.37
CA ASN A 78 1.37 2.81 1.23
C ASN A 78 2.22 3.79 0.42
N GLY A 79 1.80 5.06 0.30
CA GLY A 79 2.56 6.10 -0.39
C GLY A 79 3.90 6.36 0.31
N LEU A 80 3.88 6.51 1.64
CA LEU A 80 5.09 6.62 2.45
C LEU A 80 5.94 5.36 2.38
N TYR A 81 5.33 4.17 2.48
CA TYR A 81 6.03 2.89 2.39
C TYR A 81 6.75 2.75 1.04
N TYR A 82 6.08 3.00 -0.08
CA TYR A 82 6.69 2.91 -1.40
C TYR A 82 7.61 4.09 -1.73
N SER A 83 7.60 5.18 -0.95
CA SER A 83 8.61 6.23 -1.13
C SER A 83 10.03 5.71 -0.90
N LEU A 84 10.17 4.66 -0.07
CA LEU A 84 11.42 3.94 0.16
C LEU A 84 11.97 3.26 -1.11
N VAL A 85 11.14 3.05 -2.12
CA VAL A 85 11.59 2.54 -3.43
C VAL A 85 12.50 3.57 -4.12
N GLY A 86 12.17 4.85 -4.00
CA GLY A 86 12.87 5.95 -4.67
C GLY A 86 14.07 6.52 -3.90
N SER A 87 14.35 6.06 -2.68
CA SER A 87 15.34 6.68 -1.79
C SER A 87 16.78 6.16 -1.93
N GLY A 88 17.10 5.35 -2.95
CA GLY A 88 18.47 4.88 -3.15
C GLY A 88 18.74 4.09 -4.44
N PRO A 89 19.86 3.34 -4.52
CA PRO A 89 20.25 2.58 -5.71
C PRO A 89 19.32 1.39 -6.02
N ASP A 90 19.08 1.10 -7.29
CA ASP A 90 18.30 -0.07 -7.76
C ASP A 90 16.82 -0.09 -7.34
N ALA A 91 16.09 0.94 -7.77
CA ALA A 91 14.65 1.09 -7.55
C ALA A 91 13.84 -0.17 -7.92
N TRP A 92 14.19 -0.90 -8.98
CA TRP A 92 13.47 -2.13 -9.38
C TRP A 92 13.57 -3.24 -8.34
N TRP A 93 14.76 -3.49 -7.80
CA TRP A 93 14.96 -4.50 -6.76
C TRP A 93 14.22 -4.10 -5.48
N ARG A 94 14.33 -2.83 -5.06
CA ARG A 94 13.58 -2.32 -3.91
C ARG A 94 12.07 -2.40 -4.10
N GLY A 95 11.57 -2.02 -5.27
CA GLY A 95 10.17 -2.08 -5.62
C GLY A 95 9.62 -3.50 -5.49
N ALA A 96 10.32 -4.48 -6.07
CA ALA A 96 9.95 -5.88 -5.97
C ALA A 96 10.02 -6.38 -4.51
N ALA A 97 11.13 -6.12 -3.81
CA ALA A 97 11.34 -6.59 -2.44
C ALA A 97 10.32 -6.00 -1.45
N LEU A 98 10.08 -4.68 -1.50
CA LEU A 98 9.09 -3.99 -0.67
C LEU A 98 7.67 -4.42 -1.03
N GLY A 99 7.35 -4.54 -2.32
CA GLY A 99 6.03 -5.02 -2.76
C GLY A 99 5.74 -6.45 -2.30
N VAL A 100 6.69 -7.37 -2.43
CA VAL A 100 6.56 -8.74 -1.91
C VAL A 100 6.43 -8.73 -0.39
N ALA A 101 7.26 -7.97 0.32
CA ALA A 101 7.21 -7.87 1.78
C ALA A 101 5.86 -7.36 2.28
N ALA A 102 5.33 -6.29 1.67
CA ALA A 102 4.01 -5.75 2.00
C ALA A 102 2.88 -6.73 1.66
N GLY A 103 2.98 -7.40 0.51
CA GLY A 103 2.03 -8.43 0.09
C GLY A 103 1.96 -9.61 1.05
N VAL A 104 3.13 -10.16 1.43
CA VAL A 104 3.23 -11.21 2.44
C VAL A 104 2.67 -10.73 3.78
N GLY A 105 3.03 -9.52 4.20
CA GLY A 105 2.48 -8.88 5.40
C GLY A 105 0.95 -8.79 5.37
N GLY A 106 0.37 -8.39 4.25
CA GLY A 106 -1.08 -8.32 4.04
C GLY A 106 -1.78 -9.68 4.14
N VAL A 107 -1.09 -10.78 3.87
CA VAL A 107 -1.61 -12.14 4.02
C VAL A 107 -1.45 -12.66 5.45
N VAL A 108 -0.28 -12.48 6.06
CA VAL A 108 0.08 -13.18 7.32
C VAL A 108 -0.24 -12.39 8.59
N LEU A 109 -0.32 -11.06 8.53
CA LEU A 109 -0.53 -10.21 9.71
C LEU A 109 -1.99 -10.12 10.21
N PRO A 110 -3.04 -10.17 9.35
CA PRO A 110 -4.42 -9.99 9.82
C PRO A 110 -4.87 -10.97 10.91
N GLY A 111 -4.49 -12.25 10.81
CA GLY A 111 -4.82 -13.29 11.80
C GLY A 111 -4.25 -12.99 13.19
N PRO A 112 -2.92 -12.89 13.34
CA PRO A 112 -2.28 -12.53 14.62
C PRO A 112 -2.75 -11.19 15.19
N LEU A 113 -3.13 -10.24 14.34
CA LEU A 113 -3.69 -8.95 14.75
C LEU A 113 -5.16 -9.01 15.12
N GLY A 114 -5.81 -10.17 15.08
CA GLY A 114 -7.23 -10.35 15.41
C GLY A 114 -8.17 -9.59 14.46
N LEU A 115 -7.75 -9.36 13.21
CA LEU A 115 -8.55 -8.73 12.15
C LEU A 115 -9.29 -9.77 11.29
N GLY A 116 -8.95 -11.05 11.50
CA GLY A 116 -9.50 -12.22 10.82
C GLY A 116 -8.78 -12.50 9.49
N ASP A 117 -8.74 -13.77 9.11
CA ASP A 117 -7.98 -14.25 7.95
C ASP A 117 -8.78 -14.24 6.63
N GLY A 118 -10.11 -14.29 6.72
CA GLY A 118 -11.00 -14.38 5.56
C GLY A 118 -10.92 -13.26 4.49
N PRO A 119 -10.46 -12.03 4.80
CA PRO A 119 -10.38 -10.99 3.77
C PRO A 119 -9.18 -11.07 2.81
N SER A 120 -8.00 -11.52 3.26
CA SER A 120 -6.78 -11.58 2.43
C SER A 120 -6.13 -12.97 2.37
N ASN A 121 -6.59 -13.92 3.19
CA ASN A 121 -5.98 -15.23 3.38
C ASN A 121 -7.00 -16.37 3.19
N ARG A 122 -8.08 -16.13 2.42
CA ARG A 122 -9.18 -17.10 2.26
C ARG A 122 -8.80 -18.33 1.43
N THR A 123 -8.12 -18.11 0.32
CA THR A 123 -7.71 -19.15 -0.63
C THR A 123 -6.28 -18.86 -1.11
N PRO A 124 -5.55 -19.87 -1.64
CA PRO A 124 -4.25 -19.63 -2.27
C PRO A 124 -4.30 -18.58 -3.38
N GLN A 125 -5.42 -18.50 -4.10
CA GLN A 125 -5.66 -17.48 -5.12
C GLN A 125 -5.74 -16.08 -4.51
N THR A 126 -6.52 -15.89 -3.44
CA THR A 126 -6.60 -14.59 -2.74
C THR A 126 -5.23 -14.17 -2.20
N GLN A 127 -4.47 -15.10 -1.60
CA GLN A 127 -3.13 -14.83 -1.10
C GLN A 127 -2.19 -14.38 -2.23
N LEU A 128 -2.17 -15.12 -3.35
CA LEU A 128 -1.36 -14.78 -4.51
C LEU A 128 -1.74 -13.42 -5.09
N MET A 129 -3.04 -13.13 -5.19
CA MET A 129 -3.55 -11.83 -5.62
C MET A 129 -3.02 -10.73 -4.70
N THR A 130 -3.13 -10.87 -3.38
CA THR A 130 -2.59 -9.88 -2.44
C THR A 130 -1.10 -9.63 -2.71
N VAL A 131 -0.28 -10.69 -2.78
CA VAL A 131 1.16 -10.53 -3.05
C VAL A 131 1.42 -9.88 -4.41
N ALA A 132 0.69 -10.28 -5.45
CA ALA A 132 0.83 -9.74 -6.79
C ALA A 132 0.48 -8.25 -6.87
N TRP A 133 -0.61 -7.82 -6.24
CA TRP A 133 -1.05 -6.42 -6.23
C TRP A 133 -0.05 -5.51 -5.53
N TYR A 134 0.43 -5.91 -4.35
CA TYR A 134 1.48 -5.14 -3.65
C TYR A 134 2.79 -5.11 -4.45
N THR A 135 3.18 -6.23 -5.07
CA THR A 135 4.36 -6.27 -5.95
C THR A 135 4.20 -5.31 -7.13
N LEU A 136 3.03 -5.26 -7.77
CA LEU A 136 2.73 -4.32 -8.85
C LEU A 136 2.86 -2.87 -8.39
N GLY A 137 2.33 -2.52 -7.22
CA GLY A 137 2.48 -1.17 -6.64
C GLY A 137 3.95 -0.78 -6.47
N GLY A 138 4.77 -1.68 -5.93
CA GLY A 138 6.21 -1.47 -5.77
C GLY A 138 6.95 -1.31 -7.11
N LEU A 139 6.60 -2.10 -8.12
CA LEU A 139 7.16 -1.99 -9.47
C LEU A 139 6.78 -0.68 -10.17
N VAL A 140 5.55 -0.19 -9.96
CA VAL A 140 5.13 1.12 -10.47
C VAL A 140 5.94 2.24 -9.81
N ALA A 141 6.10 2.19 -8.49
CA ALA A 141 6.93 3.16 -7.77
C ALA A 141 8.38 3.16 -8.30
N ALA A 142 8.92 1.97 -8.60
CA ALA A 142 10.25 1.84 -9.21
C ALA A 142 10.31 2.44 -10.61
N GLY A 143 9.30 2.20 -11.44
CA GLY A 143 9.19 2.77 -12.79
C GLY A 143 9.14 4.28 -12.78
N VAL A 144 8.30 4.87 -11.91
CA VAL A 144 8.17 6.33 -11.76
C VAL A 144 9.47 6.95 -11.24
N SER A 145 10.10 6.34 -10.23
CA SER A 145 11.41 6.78 -9.74
C SER A 145 12.45 6.77 -10.85
N ARG A 146 12.52 5.69 -11.64
CA ARG A 146 13.49 5.57 -12.73
C ARG A 146 13.24 6.57 -13.86
N TRP A 147 11.98 6.85 -14.17
CA TRP A 147 11.58 7.85 -15.16
C TRP A 147 11.97 9.26 -14.71
N TRP A 148 11.68 9.62 -13.46
CA TRP A 148 12.05 10.92 -12.89
C TRP A 148 13.57 11.15 -12.92
N SER A 149 14.36 10.17 -12.48
CA SER A 149 15.83 10.26 -12.52
C SER A 149 16.43 10.33 -13.93
N ARG A 150 15.65 10.02 -14.98
CA ARG A 150 16.07 10.21 -16.38
C ARG A 150 15.79 11.62 -16.87
N LEU A 151 14.74 12.27 -16.36
CA LEU A 151 14.35 13.64 -16.72
C LEU A 151 15.18 14.70 -15.98
N ALA A 152 15.65 14.39 -14.77
CA ALA A 152 16.51 15.27 -13.98
C ALA A 152 18.00 15.23 -14.39
N LYS A 153 18.34 14.51 -15.46
CA LYS A 153 19.68 14.48 -16.07
C LYS A 153 19.69 15.31 -17.34
#